data_AF-A0A2J7TH80-F1
#
_entry.id   AF-A0A2J7TH80-F1
#
_cell.length_a   1.000
_cell.length_b   1.000
_cell.length_c   1.000
_cell.angle_alpha   90.00
_cell.angle_beta   90.00
_cell.angle_gamma   90.00
#
_symmetry.space_group_name_H-M   'P 1'
#
loop_
_entity.id
_entity.type
_entity.pdbx_description
1 polymer ?
#
loop_
_entity_poly.entity_id
_entity_poly.type
_entity_poly.pdbx_seq_one_letter_code
_entity_poly.pdbx_strand_id
1 'polypeptide(L)'
;MTDRMRVKFSGQAGYEVDCGHHKKTRVVFGMIDDEKTTVAWYLFTSTADKKSQKECAANDAPAAVKFGYRTDIGRTIPHSFEKKIAMNELAKNPKGTYATLNMDSTATSRMIGYRIDKLKTKAGEVVTFPFGTQQDSQPSRAGEDIEGKVLFLETASFDEKKFHLGPQGKDSQILITGGAT
;
A
#
# COMPACT_ATOMS: atom_id res chain seq x y z
N MET A 1 -10.54 -6.85 29.85
CA MET A 1 -10.80 -6.69 28.41
C MET A 1 -9.46 -6.45 27.76
N THR A 2 -9.08 -7.24 26.76
CA THR A 2 -7.84 -7.02 26.01
C THR A 2 -8.07 -5.79 25.13
N ASP A 3 -7.32 -4.71 25.37
CA ASP A 3 -7.41 -3.49 24.54
C ASP A 3 -7.02 -3.81 23.10
N ARG A 4 -8.03 -4.09 22.27
CA ARG A 4 -7.86 -4.30 20.83
C ARG A 4 -7.45 -2.97 20.20
N MET A 5 -6.37 -2.98 19.44
CA MET A 5 -5.94 -1.80 18.69
C MET A 5 -6.93 -1.55 17.56
N ARG A 6 -7.51 -0.34 17.52
CA ARG A 6 -8.38 0.11 16.45
C ARG A 6 -7.63 1.07 15.54
N VAL A 7 -7.79 0.86 14.24
CA VAL A 7 -7.15 1.69 13.22
C VAL A 7 -8.12 1.93 12.07
N LYS A 8 -7.75 2.83 11.17
CA LYS A 8 -8.46 3.12 9.95
C LYS A 8 -7.49 3.04 8.77
N PHE A 9 -7.86 2.33 7.71
CA PHE A 9 -7.05 2.21 6.50
C PHE A 9 -7.54 3.16 5.40
N SER A 10 -6.62 3.79 4.69
CA SER A 10 -6.92 4.56 3.47
C SER A 10 -5.86 4.31 2.40
N GLY A 11 -6.28 4.29 1.13
CA GLY A 11 -5.38 4.19 -0.01
C GLY A 11 -4.88 5.56 -0.44
N GLN A 12 -3.62 5.65 -0.89
CA GLN A 12 -3.04 6.88 -1.40
C GLN A 12 -2.83 6.84 -2.90
N ALA A 13 -2.13 5.82 -3.39
CA ALA A 13 -1.77 5.75 -4.80
C ALA A 13 -1.44 4.32 -5.25
N GLY A 14 -1.58 4.08 -6.55
CA GLY A 14 -1.27 2.81 -7.20
C GLY A 14 -0.49 3.03 -8.50
N TYR A 15 0.56 2.25 -8.69
CA TYR A 15 1.52 2.34 -9.80
C TYR A 15 1.82 0.99 -10.43
N GLU A 16 1.93 0.98 -11.75
CA GLU A 16 2.65 -0.03 -12.50
C GLU A 16 4.04 0.48 -12.83
N VAL A 17 5.06 -0.25 -12.40
CA VAL A 17 6.45 0.00 -12.76
C VAL A 17 6.84 -1.01 -13.81
N ASP A 18 7.15 -0.55 -15.02
CA ASP A 18 7.75 -1.40 -16.04
C ASP A 18 9.23 -1.63 -15.69
N CYS A 19 9.61 -2.89 -15.63
CA CYS A 19 10.98 -3.34 -15.37
C CYS A 19 11.55 -4.13 -16.55
N GLY A 20 11.09 -3.79 -17.77
CA GLY A 20 11.52 -4.35 -19.05
C GLY A 20 10.91 -5.72 -19.34
N HIS A 21 11.23 -6.72 -18.51
CA HIS A 21 10.75 -8.10 -18.68
C HIS A 21 9.52 -8.45 -17.85
N HIS A 22 9.15 -7.59 -16.90
CA HIS A 22 7.98 -7.75 -16.04
C HIS A 22 7.49 -6.39 -15.55
N LYS A 23 6.20 -6.32 -15.21
CA LYS A 23 5.60 -5.17 -14.52
C LYS A 23 5.48 -5.46 -13.03
N LYS A 24 5.81 -4.48 -12.18
CA LYS A 24 5.53 -4.53 -10.75
C LYS A 24 4.33 -3.67 -10.40
N THR A 25 3.40 -4.25 -9.65
CA THR A 25 2.28 -3.51 -9.05
C THR A 25 2.74 -2.96 -7.70
N ARG A 26 2.56 -1.66 -7.50
CA ARG A 26 2.85 -0.96 -6.24
C ARG A 26 1.61 -0.21 -5.77
N VAL A 27 1.24 -0.39 -4.51
CA VAL A 27 0.09 0.31 -3.92
C VAL A 27 0.47 0.85 -2.55
N VAL A 28 0.29 2.16 -2.38
CA VAL A 28 0.58 2.90 -1.16
C VAL A 28 -0.70 3.08 -0.37
N PHE A 29 -0.65 2.78 0.92
CA PHE A 29 -1.78 2.92 1.83
C PHE A 29 -1.31 3.35 3.22
N GLY A 30 -2.18 4.04 3.93
CA GLY A 30 -1.97 4.51 5.30
C GLY A 30 -2.79 3.69 6.28
N MET A 31 -2.18 3.37 7.43
CA MET A 31 -2.87 2.95 8.65
C MET A 31 -2.90 4.13 9.59
N ILE A 32 -4.08 4.56 10.01
CA ILE A 32 -4.32 5.74 10.84
C ILE A 32 -4.84 5.26 12.19
N ASP A 33 -4.34 5.83 13.27
CA ASP A 33 -4.83 5.52 14.60
C ASP A 33 -6.30 5.98 14.78
N ASP A 34 -7.01 5.41 15.75
CA ASP A 34 -8.43 5.72 15.91
C ASP A 34 -8.65 7.20 16.26
N GLU A 35 -7.73 7.78 17.03
CA GLU A 35 -7.71 9.19 17.44
C GLU A 35 -7.36 10.16 16.30
N LYS A 36 -6.91 9.66 15.14
CA LYS A 36 -6.50 10.46 13.97
C LYS A 36 -5.41 11.47 14.31
N THR A 37 -4.40 11.03 15.05
CA THR A 37 -3.21 11.82 15.39
C THR A 37 -1.97 11.35 14.63
N THR A 38 -1.97 10.09 14.18
CA THR A 38 -0.79 9.43 13.63
C THR A 38 -1.17 8.57 12.43
N VAL A 39 -0.35 8.60 11.39
CA VAL A 39 -0.44 7.71 10.23
C VAL A 39 0.88 6.98 10.02
N ALA A 40 0.79 5.68 9.80
CA ALA A 40 1.90 4.86 9.32
C ALA A 40 1.67 4.51 7.84
N TRP A 41 2.65 4.82 7.01
CA TRP A 41 2.62 4.58 5.58
C TRP A 41 3.22 3.23 5.23
N TYR A 42 2.54 2.54 4.33
CA TYR A 42 2.91 1.22 3.85
C TYR A 42 2.87 1.15 2.34
N LEU A 43 3.74 0.30 1.78
CA LEU A 43 3.79 -0.03 0.37
C LEU A 43 3.57 -1.52 0.19
N PHE A 44 2.50 -1.89 -0.51
CA PHE A 44 2.46 -3.20 -1.16
C PHE A 44 3.30 -3.14 -2.44
N THR A 45 4.18 -4.10 -2.64
CA THR A 45 4.89 -4.33 -3.92
C THR A 45 4.73 -5.79 -4.32
N SER A 46 4.32 -6.03 -5.57
CA SER A 46 4.24 -7.39 -6.10
C SER A 46 5.63 -8.03 -6.17
N THR A 47 5.68 -9.35 -6.08
CA THR A 47 6.86 -10.11 -6.50
C THR A 47 7.09 -9.91 -8.00
N ALA A 48 8.34 -10.08 -8.46
CA ALA A 48 8.58 -10.28 -9.88
C ALA A 48 7.88 -11.58 -10.31
N ASP A 49 7.36 -11.65 -11.54
CA ASP A 49 6.76 -12.88 -12.06
C ASP A 49 7.79 -14.03 -11.95
N LYS A 50 7.33 -15.24 -11.61
CA LYS A 50 8.14 -16.45 -11.43
C LYS A 50 9.06 -16.73 -12.62
N LYS A 51 8.68 -16.28 -13.83
CA LYS A 51 9.46 -16.40 -15.06
C LYS A 51 10.57 -15.34 -15.22
N SER A 52 10.54 -14.27 -14.43
CA SER A 52 11.32 -13.04 -14.62
C SER A 52 12.20 -12.69 -13.41
N GLN A 53 12.78 -13.69 -12.74
CA GLN A 53 13.46 -13.64 -11.42
C GLN A 53 14.49 -12.51 -11.17
N LYS A 54 14.84 -11.67 -12.15
CA LYS A 54 15.62 -10.46 -11.90
C LYS A 54 14.73 -9.40 -11.29
N GLU A 55 15.08 -8.93 -10.09
CA GLU A 55 14.48 -7.70 -9.55
C GLU A 55 14.75 -6.54 -10.53
N CYS A 56 13.82 -5.58 -10.64
CA CYS A 56 14.00 -4.38 -11.48
C CYS A 56 15.39 -3.79 -11.26
N ALA A 57 16.26 -3.83 -12.27
CA ALA A 57 17.55 -3.18 -12.15
C ALA A 57 17.28 -1.67 -12.00
N ALA A 58 18.13 -0.97 -11.25
CA ALA A 58 18.01 0.48 -11.05
C ALA A 58 17.96 1.28 -12.37
N ASN A 59 18.45 0.69 -13.47
CA ASN A 59 18.49 1.29 -14.79
C ASN A 59 17.29 0.89 -15.69
N ASP A 60 16.45 -0.06 -15.27
CA ASP A 60 15.33 -0.62 -16.05
C ASP A 60 13.99 0.10 -15.82
N ALA A 61 13.96 1.21 -15.08
CA ALA A 61 12.70 1.91 -14.75
C ALA A 61 12.60 3.28 -15.43
N PRO A 62 12.05 3.38 -16.66
CA PRO A 62 11.80 4.69 -17.27
C PRO A 62 10.35 5.18 -17.17
N ALA A 63 9.36 4.37 -16.76
CA ALA A 63 7.98 4.86 -16.63
C ALA A 63 7.18 4.14 -15.54
N ALA A 64 6.83 4.88 -14.48
CA ALA A 64 5.77 4.48 -13.56
C ALA A 64 4.44 5.00 -14.09
N VAL A 65 3.51 4.10 -14.42
CA VAL A 65 2.15 4.46 -14.83
C VAL A 65 1.27 4.46 -13.59
N LYS A 66 0.73 5.63 -13.24
CA LYS A 66 -0.23 5.76 -12.16
C LYS A 66 -1.59 5.23 -12.62
N PHE A 67 -2.21 4.36 -11.83
CA PHE A 67 -3.56 3.86 -12.10
C PHE A 67 -4.57 4.24 -11.01
N GLY A 68 -4.09 4.57 -9.81
CA GLY A 68 -4.94 4.98 -8.70
C GLY A 68 -4.31 6.11 -7.92
N TYR A 69 -5.13 7.03 -7.42
CA TYR A 69 -4.65 8.16 -6.62
C TYR A 69 -5.71 8.69 -5.66
N ARG A 70 -5.24 9.56 -4.77
CA ARG A 70 -6.05 10.42 -3.93
C ARG A 70 -5.39 11.79 -3.82
N THR A 71 -6.20 12.83 -3.86
CA THR A 71 -5.81 14.19 -3.51
C THR A 71 -6.28 14.58 -2.12
N ASP A 72 -7.02 13.71 -1.41
CA ASP A 72 -7.54 13.89 -0.06
C ASP A 72 -7.55 12.55 0.69
N ILE A 73 -7.92 12.55 1.97
CA ILE A 73 -7.96 11.32 2.80
C ILE A 73 -8.89 10.23 2.24
N GLY A 74 -9.85 10.59 1.38
CA GLY A 74 -10.83 9.66 0.85
C GLY A 74 -11.66 8.97 1.94
N ARG A 75 -12.13 7.76 1.63
CA ARG A 75 -12.87 6.92 2.58
C ARG A 75 -11.88 6.12 3.43
N THR A 76 -11.88 6.37 4.73
CA THR A 76 -11.16 5.53 5.69
C THR A 76 -12.00 4.31 6.09
N ILE A 77 -11.39 3.13 6.17
CA ILE A 77 -12.09 1.88 6.54
C ILE A 77 -11.58 1.40 7.91
N PRO A 78 -12.46 1.24 8.92
CA PRO A 78 -12.04 0.81 10.25
C PRO A 78 -11.60 -0.66 10.25
N HIS A 79 -10.61 -0.97 11.09
CA HIS A 79 -10.14 -2.32 11.38
C HIS A 79 -9.78 -2.44 12.86
N SER A 80 -9.88 -3.65 13.41
CA SER A 80 -9.48 -3.95 14.78
C SER A 80 -8.60 -5.18 14.78
N PHE A 81 -7.46 -5.10 15.45
CA PHE A 81 -6.55 -6.23 15.63
C PHE A 81 -6.92 -7.01 16.89
N GLU A 82 -6.82 -8.33 16.82
CA GLU A 82 -6.96 -9.21 17.98
C GLU A 82 -5.75 -9.11 18.92
N LYS A 83 -4.56 -8.87 18.35
CA LYS A 83 -3.33 -8.62 19.11
C LYS A 83 -2.97 -7.14 19.08
N LYS A 84 -2.46 -6.65 20.21
CA LYS A 84 -1.88 -5.31 20.27
C LYS A 84 -0.64 -5.25 19.38
N ILE A 85 -0.62 -4.33 18.42
CA ILE A 85 0.53 -4.00 17.59
C ILE A 85 0.76 -2.48 17.64
N ALA A 86 1.99 -2.02 17.37
CA ALA A 86 2.24 -0.60 17.18
C ALA A 86 1.95 -0.16 15.73
N MET A 87 1.87 1.16 15.50
CA MET A 87 1.57 1.75 14.19
C MET A 87 2.53 1.31 13.08
N ASN A 88 3.78 0.95 13.41
CA ASN A 88 4.83 0.50 12.50
C ASN A 88 5.01 -1.04 12.47
N GLU A 89 4.10 -1.81 13.06
CA GLU A 89 4.24 -3.25 13.25
C GLU A 89 3.26 -4.10 12.42
N LEU A 90 2.55 -3.47 11.48
CA LEU A 90 1.75 -4.20 10.49
C LEU A 90 2.65 -5.12 9.66
N ALA A 91 3.84 -4.67 9.26
CA ALA A 91 4.81 -5.45 8.51
C ALA A 91 6.18 -5.49 9.21
N LYS A 92 6.99 -6.50 8.87
CA LYS A 92 8.38 -6.59 9.34
C LYS A 92 9.24 -5.51 8.65
N ASN A 93 9.82 -4.60 9.41
CA ASN A 93 10.76 -3.60 8.91
C ASN A 93 12.22 -4.12 9.03
N PRO A 94 13.11 -4.01 8.00
CA PRO A 94 12.90 -3.47 6.64
C PRO A 94 12.51 -4.50 5.59
N LYS A 95 12.50 -5.79 5.94
CA LYS A 95 12.37 -6.90 4.97
C LYS A 95 10.99 -7.01 4.29
N GLY A 96 9.97 -6.39 4.87
CA GLY A 96 8.56 -6.55 4.53
C GLY A 96 7.96 -7.85 5.04
N THR A 97 6.63 -7.93 4.95
CA THR A 97 5.83 -9.12 5.26
C THR A 97 5.11 -9.56 4.00
N TYR A 98 5.14 -10.87 3.71
CA TYR A 98 4.38 -11.43 2.58
C TYR A 98 2.88 -11.15 2.71
N ALA A 99 2.24 -10.82 1.59
CA ALA A 99 0.81 -10.61 1.50
C ALA A 99 0.32 -10.89 0.08
N THR A 100 -0.99 -11.05 -0.07
CA THR A 100 -1.67 -11.05 -1.36
C THR A 100 -2.48 -9.76 -1.49
N LEU A 101 -2.40 -9.09 -2.63
CA LEU A 101 -3.25 -7.96 -2.98
C LEU A 101 -4.27 -8.41 -4.02
N ASN A 102 -5.54 -8.08 -3.79
CA ASN A 102 -6.57 -8.11 -4.81
C ASN A 102 -7.02 -6.68 -5.14
N MET A 103 -7.24 -6.39 -6.41
CA MET A 103 -7.70 -5.09 -6.90
C MET A 103 -9.02 -5.24 -7.65
N ASP A 104 -10.11 -4.79 -7.04
CA ASP A 104 -11.43 -4.72 -7.66
C ASP A 104 -11.57 -3.39 -8.43
N SER A 105 -11.55 -3.49 -9.75
CA SER A 105 -11.61 -2.36 -10.68
C SER A 105 -12.15 -2.83 -12.02
N THR A 106 -12.97 -1.99 -12.66
CA THR A 106 -13.44 -2.17 -14.03
C THR A 106 -13.07 -0.94 -14.85
N ALA A 107 -13.07 -1.05 -16.19
CA ALA A 107 -12.77 0.08 -17.08
C ALA A 107 -13.68 1.31 -16.85
N THR A 108 -14.88 1.11 -16.30
CA THR A 108 -15.88 2.17 -16.06
C THR A 108 -15.97 2.61 -14.60
N SER A 109 -15.27 1.94 -13.67
CA SER A 109 -15.31 2.32 -12.26
C SER A 109 -14.56 3.62 -12.02
N ARG A 110 -15.09 4.45 -11.11
CA ARG A 110 -14.40 5.65 -10.60
C ARG A 110 -13.44 5.34 -9.45
N MET A 111 -13.49 4.13 -8.92
CA MET A 111 -12.81 3.72 -7.70
C MET A 111 -12.12 2.38 -7.90
N ILE A 112 -10.96 2.21 -7.26
CA ILE A 112 -10.30 0.91 -7.12
C ILE A 112 -10.47 0.47 -5.67
N GLY A 113 -11.08 -0.71 -5.47
CA GLY A 113 -11.11 -1.39 -4.18
C GLY A 113 -9.89 -2.29 -4.03
N TYR A 114 -9.13 -2.11 -2.96
CA TYR A 114 -8.01 -2.99 -2.63
C TYR A 114 -8.38 -3.89 -1.45
N ARG A 115 -7.87 -5.12 -1.47
CA ARG A 115 -7.88 -6.01 -0.31
C ARG A 115 -6.50 -6.62 -0.12
N ILE A 116 -5.89 -6.38 1.04
CA ILE A 116 -4.69 -7.08 1.48
C ILE A 116 -5.14 -8.33 2.26
N ASP A 117 -4.53 -9.46 1.94
CA ASP A 117 -4.83 -10.76 2.55
C ASP A 117 -3.55 -11.51 2.93
N LYS A 118 -3.68 -12.48 3.85
CA LYS A 118 -2.60 -13.37 4.34
C LYS A 118 -1.41 -12.63 4.95
N LEU A 119 -1.58 -11.39 5.37
CA LEU A 119 -0.52 -10.59 5.97
C LEU A 119 -0.34 -11.00 7.43
N LYS A 120 0.84 -11.53 7.78
CA LYS A 120 1.19 -11.87 9.16
C LYS A 120 1.88 -10.69 9.87
N THR A 121 1.18 -10.02 10.77
CA THR A 121 1.71 -8.91 11.56
C THR A 121 2.92 -9.31 12.40
N LYS A 122 3.66 -8.34 12.95
CA LYS A 122 4.80 -8.65 13.82
C LYS A 122 4.40 -9.42 15.08
N ALA A 123 3.20 -9.18 15.63
CA ALA A 123 2.63 -9.96 16.72
C ALA A 123 2.15 -11.37 16.31
N GLY A 124 2.29 -11.71 15.03
CA GLY A 124 1.97 -13.02 14.49
C GLY A 124 0.48 -13.27 14.27
N GLU A 125 -0.34 -12.22 14.25
CA GLU A 125 -1.73 -12.26 13.79
C GLU A 125 -1.76 -12.27 12.26
N VAL A 126 -2.63 -13.07 11.65
CA VAL A 126 -2.86 -13.03 10.20
C VAL A 126 -4.09 -12.17 9.94
N VAL A 127 -3.95 -11.13 9.12
CA VAL A 127 -4.99 -10.12 8.93
C VAL A 127 -5.36 -9.94 7.46
N THR A 128 -6.61 -9.54 7.27
CA THR A 128 -7.20 -9.15 5.98
C THR A 128 -7.90 -7.81 6.17
N PHE A 129 -7.64 -6.85 5.30
CA PHE A 129 -8.26 -5.53 5.39
C PHE A 129 -8.41 -4.87 4.01
N PRO A 130 -9.51 -4.12 3.77
CA PRO A 130 -9.69 -3.37 2.55
C PRO A 130 -9.30 -1.90 2.69
N PHE A 131 -9.03 -1.26 1.56
CA PHE A 131 -8.89 0.19 1.39
C PHE A 131 -9.15 0.56 -0.09
N GLY A 132 -9.02 1.83 -0.48
CA GLY A 132 -9.35 2.22 -1.86
C GLY A 132 -8.78 3.57 -2.30
N THR A 133 -8.67 3.76 -3.61
CA THR A 133 -8.25 5.01 -4.28
C THR A 133 -9.24 5.38 -5.38
N GLN A 134 -9.17 6.62 -5.87
CA GLN A 134 -9.83 6.99 -7.13
C GLN A 134 -9.08 6.34 -8.29
N GLN A 135 -9.83 5.91 -9.29
CA GLN A 135 -9.28 5.29 -10.49
C GLN A 135 -8.86 6.36 -11.50
N ASP A 136 -7.60 6.31 -11.93
CA ASP A 136 -7.05 7.10 -13.03
C ASP A 136 -7.12 6.31 -14.35
N SER A 137 -6.75 5.03 -14.26
CA SER A 137 -6.79 4.06 -15.35
C SER A 137 -7.01 2.66 -14.79
N GLN A 138 -7.47 1.72 -15.63
CA GLN A 138 -7.67 0.34 -15.20
C GLN A 138 -6.30 -0.33 -14.97
N PRO A 139 -6.03 -0.92 -13.78
CA PRO A 139 -4.81 -1.69 -13.57
C PRO A 139 -4.79 -2.94 -14.45
N SER A 140 -3.63 -3.28 -15.01
CA SER A 140 -3.45 -4.45 -15.89
C SER A 140 -3.78 -5.78 -15.22
N ARG A 141 -3.65 -5.85 -13.88
CA ARG A 141 -3.90 -7.03 -13.06
C ARG A 141 -5.16 -6.89 -12.19
N ALA A 142 -6.14 -6.10 -12.64
CA ALA A 142 -7.43 -6.01 -11.96
C ALA A 142 -8.13 -7.38 -11.92
N GLY A 143 -8.74 -7.70 -10.78
CA GLY A 143 -9.43 -8.98 -10.56
C GLY A 143 -8.51 -10.17 -10.26
N GLU A 144 -7.19 -10.01 -10.27
CA GLU A 144 -6.22 -11.05 -9.94
C GLU A 144 -5.79 -11.02 -8.47
N ASP A 145 -5.40 -12.17 -7.94
CA ASP A 145 -4.65 -12.27 -6.70
C ASP A 145 -3.14 -12.09 -6.99
N ILE A 146 -2.57 -11.04 -6.41
CA ILE A 146 -1.19 -10.61 -6.66
C ILE A 146 -0.35 -10.93 -5.43
N GLU A 147 0.59 -11.85 -5.56
CA GLU A 147 1.57 -12.14 -4.52
C GLU A 147 2.59 -11.01 -4.39
N GLY A 148 2.96 -10.67 -3.16
CA GLY A 148 3.85 -9.55 -2.90
C GLY A 148 4.29 -9.43 -1.44
N LYS A 149 4.80 -8.25 -1.10
CA LYS A 149 5.15 -7.88 0.26
C LYS A 149 4.58 -6.52 0.61
N VAL A 150 4.15 -6.36 1.85
CA VAL A 150 3.91 -5.07 2.48
C VAL A 150 5.18 -4.62 3.18
N LEU A 151 5.61 -3.40 2.88
CA LEU A 151 6.78 -2.73 3.43
C LEU A 151 6.30 -1.55 4.28
N PHE A 152 6.91 -1.38 5.46
CA PHE A 152 6.76 -0.15 6.23
C PHE A 152 7.61 0.94 5.57
N LEU A 153 7.04 2.12 5.40
CA LEU A 153 7.73 3.29 4.86
C LEU A 153 8.15 4.21 6.00
N GLU A 154 7.17 4.84 6.65
CA GLU A 154 7.41 5.80 7.73
C GLU A 154 6.17 5.97 8.61
N THR A 155 6.33 6.74 9.69
CA THR A 155 5.23 7.23 10.53
C THR A 155 5.29 8.75 10.57
N ALA A 156 4.13 9.39 10.48
CA ALA A 156 3.98 10.84 10.50
C ALA A 156 2.79 11.25 11.36
N SER A 157 2.79 12.50 11.82
CA SER A 157 1.58 13.12 12.38
C SER A 157 0.48 13.16 11.32
N PHE A 158 -0.73 12.80 11.71
CA PHE A 158 -1.87 12.82 10.82
C PHE A 158 -2.62 14.14 10.91
N ASP A 159 -2.85 14.75 9.75
CA ASP A 159 -3.70 15.93 9.59
C ASP A 159 -4.51 15.72 8.31
N GLU A 160 -5.83 15.57 8.46
CA GLU A 160 -6.76 15.31 7.36
C GLU A 160 -6.66 16.36 6.25
N LYS A 161 -6.34 17.60 6.60
CA LYS A 161 -6.21 18.72 5.65
C LYS A 161 -4.84 18.76 4.97
N LYS A 162 -3.82 18.08 5.50
CA LYS A 162 -2.47 18.00 4.90
C LYS A 162 -2.24 16.69 4.17
N PHE A 163 -3.22 15.79 4.17
CA PHE A 163 -3.16 14.51 3.46
C PHE A 163 -3.02 14.65 1.93
N HIS A 164 -2.98 15.88 1.41
CA HIS A 164 -3.00 16.20 -0.01
C HIS A 164 -1.94 15.52 -0.88
N LEU A 165 -0.86 14.95 -0.33
CA LEU A 165 0.18 14.35 -1.16
C LEU A 165 0.78 13.04 -0.64
N GLY A 166 0.48 12.61 0.59
CA GLY A 166 1.13 11.44 1.20
C GLY A 166 2.66 11.45 0.99
N PRO A 167 3.31 10.29 0.79
CA PRO A 167 4.74 10.22 0.48
C PRO A 167 5.14 10.78 -0.91
N GLN A 168 4.26 11.49 -1.61
CA GLN A 168 4.56 12.17 -2.88
C GLN A 168 4.49 13.70 -2.76
N GLY A 169 4.43 14.22 -1.53
CA GLY A 169 4.55 15.64 -1.26
C GLY A 169 5.92 16.18 -1.65
N LYS A 170 5.99 17.47 -2.02
CA LYS A 170 7.27 18.15 -2.28
C LYS A 170 8.25 18.07 -1.10
N ASP A 171 7.72 17.88 0.12
CA ASP A 171 8.48 17.76 1.37
C ASP A 171 8.62 16.29 1.86
N SER A 172 8.18 15.30 1.06
CA SER A 172 8.33 13.88 1.40
C SER A 172 9.79 13.44 1.25
N GLN A 173 10.34 12.80 2.27
CA GLN A 173 11.67 12.19 2.20
C GLN A 173 11.68 10.87 1.42
N ILE A 174 10.51 10.37 0.99
CA ILE A 174 10.36 9.06 0.36
C ILE A 174 9.98 9.21 -1.11
N LEU A 175 10.93 8.93 -2.01
CA LEU A 175 10.66 8.84 -3.45
C LEU A 175 10.07 7.47 -3.79
N ILE A 176 8.74 7.40 -3.98
CA ILE A 176 8.05 6.20 -4.52
C ILE A 176 8.18 6.14 -6.05
N THR A 177 9.30 6.58 -6.62
CA THR A 177 9.54 6.59 -8.07
C THR A 177 10.37 5.41 -8.57
N GLY A 178 10.77 4.47 -7.70
CA GLY A 178 11.43 3.25 -8.17
C GLY A 178 12.94 3.30 -7.97
N GLY A 179 13.35 3.07 -6.74
CA GLY A 179 14.63 2.51 -6.40
C GLY A 179 14.47 1.86 -5.05
N ALA A 180 14.71 0.55 -4.94
CA ALA A 180 15.22 0.06 -3.67
C ALA A 180 16.60 0.71 -3.53
N THR A 181 16.86 1.40 -2.42
CA THR A 181 18.24 1.63 -1.98
C THR A 181 18.92 0.31 -1.74
#